data_AF-A0A4R2TIG2-F1
#
_entry.id   AF-A0A4R2TIG2-F1
#
_cell.length_a   1.000
_cell.length_b   1.000
_cell.length_c   1.000
_cell.angle_alpha   90.00
_cell.angle_beta   90.00
_cell.angle_gamma   90.00
#
_symmetry.space_group_name_H-M   'P 1'
#
loop_
_entity.id
_entity.type
_entity.pdbx_description
1 polymer ?
#
loop_
_entity_poly.entity_id
_entity_poly.type
_entity_poly.pdbx_seq_one_letter_code
_entity_poly.pdbx_strand_id
1 'polypeptide(L)'
;MIERILLNLLSSAIKVTGSGGKIEATVYDQNDRIAISVKDNEIGVPEEKLESIFHRFVQVDSTLSRRAGGLGIGSFISKVLSRAA
;
A
#
# COMPACT_ATOMS: atom_id res chain seq x y z
N MET A 1 -1.83 -13.08 9.48
CA MET A 1 -1.08 -12.51 8.33
C MET A 1 -1.85 -11.39 7.65
N ILE A 2 -3.16 -11.56 7.42
CA ILE A 2 -3.99 -10.56 6.71
C ILE A 2 -4.06 -9.18 7.40
N GLU A 3 -4.19 -9.14 8.73
CA GLU A 3 -4.17 -7.88 9.50
C GLU A 3 -2.92 -7.03 9.19
N ARG A 4 -1.75 -7.67 9.10
CA ARG A 4 -0.49 -6.96 8.83
C ARG A 4 -0.42 -6.41 7.41
N ILE A 5 -0.96 -7.15 6.44
CA ILE A 5 -1.10 -6.69 5.05
C ILE A 5 -1.99 -5.45 5.02
N LEU A 6 -3.16 -5.50 5.69
CA LEU A 6 -4.11 -4.39 5.72
C LEU A 6 -3.53 -3.15 6.41
N LEU A 7 -2.88 -3.32 7.55
CA LEU A 7 -2.22 -2.20 8.25
C LEU A 7 -1.14 -1.55 7.39
N ASN A 8 -0.37 -2.33 6.62
CA ASN A 8 0.65 -1.78 5.72
C ASN A 8 0.01 -0.99 4.56
N LEU A 9 -1.05 -1.53 3.94
CA LEU A 9 -1.76 -0.86 2.84
C LEU A 9 -2.43 0.42 3.30
N LEU A 10 -3.20 0.36 4.40
CA LEU A 10 -3.87 1.52 5.00
C LEU A 10 -2.87 2.57 5.49
N SER A 11 -1.76 2.15 6.13
CA SER A 11 -0.72 3.09 6.53
C SER A 11 -0.09 3.79 5.33
N SER A 12 0.10 3.08 4.22
CA SER A 12 0.64 3.69 2.99
C SER A 12 -0.35 4.70 2.42
N ALA A 13 -1.63 4.34 2.30
CA ALA A 13 -2.68 5.24 1.83
C ALA A 13 -2.79 6.50 2.73
N ILE A 14 -2.84 6.35 4.05
CA ILE A 14 -2.93 7.48 5.01
C ILE A 14 -1.72 8.42 4.93
N LYS A 15 -0.53 7.88 4.70
CA LYS A 15 0.71 8.69 4.61
C LYS A 15 0.78 9.55 3.35
N VAL A 16 0.22 9.04 2.25
CA VAL A 16 0.21 9.74 0.96
C VAL A 16 -0.98 10.67 0.87
N THR A 17 -2.13 10.24 1.39
CA THR A 17 -3.39 10.98 1.31
C THR A 17 -3.37 12.21 2.20
N GLY A 18 -3.50 13.39 1.60
CA GLY A 18 -3.51 14.66 2.32
C GLY A 18 -4.78 14.91 3.14
N SER A 19 -4.82 16.03 3.86
CA SER A 19 -6.04 16.47 4.57
C SER A 19 -7.21 16.65 3.59
N GLY A 20 -8.35 16.05 3.90
CA GLY A 20 -9.54 16.06 3.02
C GLY A 20 -9.53 15.03 1.90
N GLY A 21 -8.48 14.22 1.77
CA GLY A 21 -8.47 13.08 0.84
C GLY A 21 -9.35 11.93 1.31
N LYS A 22 -9.64 11.00 0.40
CA LYS A 22 -10.55 9.86 0.62
C LYS A 22 -9.79 8.56 0.44
N ILE A 23 -9.91 7.69 1.45
CA ILE A 23 -9.45 6.31 1.39
C ILE A 23 -10.67 5.41 1.47
N GLU A 24 -10.77 4.45 0.56
CA GLU A 24 -11.83 3.46 0.48
C GLU A 24 -11.22 2.06 0.65
N ALA A 25 -11.75 1.29 1.60
CA ALA A 25 -11.38 -0.09 1.81
C ALA A 25 -12.59 -0.98 1.53
N THR A 26 -12.48 -1.88 0.56
CA THR A 26 -13.59 -2.71 0.10
C THR A 26 -13.19 -4.17 0.16
N VAL A 27 -14.11 -5.01 0.63
CA VAL A 27 -13.97 -6.46 0.65
C VAL A 27 -14.98 -7.05 -0.33
N TYR A 28 -14.50 -7.89 -1.23
CA TYR A 28 -15.31 -8.62 -2.20
C TYR A 28 -15.23 -10.09 -1.89
N ASP A 29 -16.40 -10.72 -1.77
CA ASP A 29 -16.52 -12.17 -1.76
C ASP A 29 -16.45 -12.69 -3.20
N GLN A 30 -15.47 -13.56 -3.47
CA GLN A 30 -15.25 -14.21 -4.76
C GLN A 30 -15.31 -15.73 -4.61
N ASN A 31 -16.32 -16.23 -3.89
CA ASN A 31 -16.62 -17.64 -3.62
C ASN A 31 -15.49 -18.38 -2.90
N ASP A 32 -14.45 -18.79 -3.63
CA ASP A 32 -13.29 -19.51 -3.11
C ASP A 32 -12.19 -18.58 -2.60
N ARG A 33 -12.36 -17.27 -2.77
CA ARG A 33 -11.38 -16.24 -2.41
C ARG A 33 -12.05 -15.00 -1.88
N ILE A 34 -11.32 -14.26 -1.06
CA ILE A 34 -11.67 -12.90 -0.67
C ILE A 34 -10.70 -11.95 -1.35
N ALA A 35 -11.22 -10.94 -2.03
CA ALA A 35 -10.42 -9.84 -2.56
C ALA A 35 -10.60 -8.62 -1.66
N ILE A 36 -9.49 -8.03 -1.22
CA ILE A 36 -9.50 -6.78 -0.45
C ILE A 36 -8.82 -5.70 -1.28
N SER A 37 -9.50 -4.57 -1.45
CA SER A 37 -9.00 -3.40 -2.15
C SER A 37 -8.88 -2.23 -1.18
N VAL A 38 -7.75 -1.51 -1.24
CA VAL A 38 -7.56 -0.23 -0.57
C VAL A 38 -7.23 0.78 -1.66
N LYS A 39 -8.05 1.82 -1.80
CA LYS A 39 -7.94 2.85 -2.83
C LYS A 39 -7.92 4.23 -2.17
N ASP A 40 -6.89 5.01 -2.47
CA ASP A 40 -6.87 6.45 -2.21
C ASP A 40 -7.16 7.25 -3.50
N ASN A 41 -7.34 8.55 -3.38
CA ASN A 41 -7.60 9.47 -4.49
C ASN A 41 -6.39 10.35 -4.85
N GLU A 42 -5.18 9.87 -4.54
CA GLU A 42 -3.94 10.62 -4.80
C GLU A 42 -3.42 10.37 -6.23
N ILE A 43 -2.32 11.06 -6.57
CA ILE A 43 -1.63 11.02 -7.88
C ILE A 43 -1.23 9.60 -8.33
N GLY A 44 -1.19 8.65 -7.40
CA GLY A 44 -0.87 7.25 -7.66
C GLY A 44 0.62 6.98 -7.85
N VAL A 45 0.91 5.85 -8.50
CA VAL A 45 2.27 5.39 -8.77
C VAL A 45 2.55 5.49 -10.27
N PRO A 46 3.66 6.12 -10.70
CA PRO A 46 4.07 6.13 -12.10
C PRO A 46 4.21 4.71 -12.66
N GLU A 47 3.83 4.51 -13.92
CA GLU A 47 3.76 3.19 -14.55
C GLU A 47 5.10 2.44 -14.50
N GLU A 48 6.20 3.16 -14.75
CA GLU A 48 7.57 2.64 -14.70
C GLU A 48 8.01 2.20 -13.30
N LYS A 49 7.29 2.62 -12.24
CA LYS A 49 7.58 2.25 -10.86
C LYS A 49 6.70 1.15 -10.31
N LEU A 50 5.61 0.76 -10.99
CA LEU A 50 4.60 -0.19 -10.48
C LEU A 50 5.19 -1.54 -10.05
N GLU A 51 6.22 -2.04 -10.71
CA GLU A 51 6.88 -3.28 -10.28
C GLU A 51 7.79 -3.05 -9.06
N SER A 52 8.52 -1.94 -9.09
CA SER A 52 9.56 -1.62 -8.12
C SER A 52 9.03 -1.21 -6.76
N ILE A 53 7.78 -0.74 -6.63
CA ILE A 53 7.20 -0.34 -5.33
C ILE A 53 7.14 -1.49 -4.31
N PHE A 54 7.24 -2.73 -4.79
CA PHE A 54 7.30 -3.90 -3.94
C PHE A 54 8.73 -4.33 -3.61
N HIS A 55 9.76 -3.63 -4.05
CA HIS A 55 11.14 -3.87 -3.66
C HIS A 55 11.46 -3.20 -2.32
N ARG A 56 12.46 -3.74 -1.62
CA ARG A 56 12.92 -3.17 -0.35
C ARG A 56 13.53 -1.80 -0.58
N PHE A 57 13.20 -0.85 0.30
CA PHE A 57 13.75 0.51 0.31
C PHE A 57 13.32 1.39 -0.86
N VAL A 58 12.36 0.95 -1.67
CA VAL A 58 11.80 1.78 -2.76
C VAL A 58 10.69 2.67 -2.24
N GLN A 59 10.76 3.95 -2.60
CA GLN A 59 9.73 4.95 -2.35
C GLN A 59 9.48 5.73 -3.64
N VAL A 60 8.21 5.98 -3.94
CA VAL A 60 7.82 6.68 -5.18
C VAL A 60 8.24 8.14 -5.15
N ASP A 61 8.11 8.78 -3.98
CA ASP A 61 8.51 10.15 -3.70
C ASP A 61 9.40 10.20 -2.44
N SER A 62 10.61 10.76 -2.59
CA SER A 62 11.59 10.92 -1.52
C SER A 62 11.30 12.09 -0.59
N THR A 63 10.41 13.01 -0.97
CA THR A 63 9.97 14.11 -0.11
C THR A 63 9.07 13.61 1.03
N LEU A 64 8.33 12.52 0.79
CA LEU A 64 7.57 11.79 1.81
C LEU A 64 8.48 11.09 2.82
N SER A 65 9.70 10.69 2.45
CA SER A 65 10.65 10.06 3.38
C SER A 65 10.97 10.96 4.58
N ARG A 66 11.02 12.28 4.36
CA ARG A 66 11.31 13.27 5.43
C ARG A 66 10.08 13.60 6.27
N ARG A 67 8.86 13.52 5.71
CA ARG A 67 7.60 13.88 6.39
C ARG A 67 6.90 12.70 7.08
N ALA A 68 6.98 11.49 6.51
CA ALA A 68 6.13 10.35 6.90
C ALA A 68 6.89 9.16 7.51
N GLY A 69 8.22 9.25 7.69
CA GLY A 69 9.01 8.32 8.51
C GLY A 69 8.91 6.85 8.11
N GLY A 70 9.19 6.52 6.84
CA GLY A 70 9.11 5.15 6.32
C GLY A 70 10.43 4.65 5.72
N LEU A 71 10.75 3.36 5.92
CA LEU A 71 11.90 2.69 5.33
C LEU A 71 11.64 2.14 3.91
N GLY A 72 10.42 2.27 3.37
CA GLY A 72 10.07 1.67 2.07
C GLY A 72 10.01 0.14 2.07
N ILE A 73 9.57 -0.47 3.18
CA ILE A 73 9.54 -1.95 3.34
C ILE A 73 8.09 -2.49 3.42
N GLY A 74 7.10 -1.64 3.71
CA GLY A 74 5.72 -2.06 3.97
C GLY A 74 5.07 -2.83 2.79
N SER A 75 5.20 -2.33 1.57
CA SER A 75 4.68 -2.99 0.36
C SER A 75 5.39 -4.31 0.07
N PHE A 76 6.71 -4.38 0.29
CA PHE A 76 7.48 -5.64 0.18
C PHE A 76 6.98 -6.70 1.17
N ILE A 77 6.83 -6.36 2.45
CA ILE A 77 6.31 -7.29 3.48
C ILE A 77 4.92 -7.80 3.09
N SER A 78 4.07 -6.90 2.60
CA SER A 78 2.70 -7.26 2.19
C SER A 78 2.70 -8.27 1.05
N LYS A 79 3.56 -8.08 0.03
CA LYS A 79 3.74 -9.03 -1.08
C LYS A 79 4.30 -10.38 -0.64
N VAL A 80 5.19 -10.40 0.35
CA VAL A 80 5.73 -11.66 0.89
C VAL A 80 4.65 -12.41 1.68
N LEU A 81 3.95 -11.72 2.57
CA LEU A 81 2.90 -12.32 3.39
C LEU A 81 1.72 -12.83 2.55
N SER A 82 1.37 -12.14 1.46
CA SER A 82 0.26 -12.57 0.58
C SER A 82 0.57 -13.83 -0.23
N ARG A 83 1.85 -14.22 -0.34
CA ARG A 83 2.27 -15.46 -1.03
C ARG A 83 2.39 -16.65 -0.08
N ALA A 84 2.41 -16.38 1.22
CA ALA A 84 2.54 -17.37 2.28
C ALA A 84 1.19 -17.67 2.97
N ALA A 85 0.12 -16.99 2.56
CA ALA A 85 -1.26 -17.24 2.92
C ALA A 85 -1.95 -18.00 1.79
#